data_AF-A0A6A4ZE90-F1
#
_entry.id   AF-A0A6A4ZE90-F1
#
_cell.length_a   1.000
_cell.length_b   1.000
_cell.length_c   1.000
_cell.angle_alpha   90.00
_cell.angle_beta   90.00
_cell.angle_gamma   90.00
#
_symmetry.space_group_name_H-M   'P 1'
#
loop_
_entity.id
_entity.type
_entity.pdbx_description
1 polymer ?
#
loop_
_entity_poly.entity_id
_entity_poly.type
_entity_poly.pdbx_seq_one_letter_code
_entity_poly.pdbx_strand_id
1 'polypeptide(L)'
;MIHPKRRPVNGALDASDVQRNRLISSDRVIVENYFGRVCALWKASYATFTWSEKNYCAIQRTTFALTNYHLNRQERAALDLGRATRSRLY
;
A
#
# COMPACT_ATOMS: atom_id res chain seq x y z
N MET A 1 11.40 14.68 -7.50
CA MET A 1 10.61 14.26 -6.32
C MET A 1 9.17 14.74 -6.53
N ILE A 2 8.24 13.84 -6.85
CA ILE A 2 6.84 14.22 -7.15
C ILE A 2 6.11 14.32 -5.82
N HIS A 3 5.65 15.52 -5.47
CA HIS A 3 4.92 15.78 -4.24
C HIS A 3 3.46 16.11 -4.50
N PRO A 4 2.53 15.67 -3.63
CA PRO A 4 1.15 16.12 -3.71
C PRO A 4 1.10 17.63 -3.51
N LYS A 5 0.34 18.32 -4.35
CA LYS A 5 0.16 19.77 -4.32
C LYS A 5 -0.70 20.14 -3.12
N ARG A 6 -0.16 20.93 -2.19
CA ARG A 6 -0.89 21.40 -1.02
C ARG A 6 -2.04 22.32 -1.45
N ARG A 7 -3.16 22.24 -0.73
CA ARG A 7 -4.28 23.16 -0.89
C ARG A 7 -3.81 24.59 -0.55
N PRO A 8 -4.09 25.59 -1.39
CA PRO A 8 -3.77 26.99 -1.07
C PRO A 8 -4.65 27.50 0.09
N VAL A 9 -4.12 28.42 0.90
CA VAL A 9 -4.67 28.87 2.19
C VAL A 9 -6.15 29.32 2.11
N ASN A 10 -6.61 29.83 0.96
CA ASN A 10 -8.00 30.28 0.75
C ASN A 10 -8.65 29.72 -0.55
N GLY A 11 -8.12 28.62 -1.12
CA GLY A 11 -8.62 28.09 -2.41
C GLY A 11 -8.89 26.59 -2.38
N ALA A 12 -9.75 26.10 -3.28
CA ALA A 12 -9.90 24.66 -3.52
C ALA A 12 -8.80 24.17 -4.47
N LEU A 13 -8.40 22.90 -4.33
CA LEU A 13 -7.60 22.24 -5.36
C LEU A 13 -8.50 21.97 -6.55
N ASP A 14 -8.00 22.22 -7.76
CA ASP A 14 -8.70 21.85 -8.99
C ASP A 14 -8.91 20.31 -9.03
N ALA A 15 -9.97 19.86 -9.70
CA ALA A 15 -10.33 18.45 -9.79
C ALA A 15 -9.17 17.61 -10.36
N SER A 16 -8.41 18.16 -11.31
CA SER A 16 -7.21 17.54 -11.87
C SER A 16 -6.08 17.35 -10.84
N ASP A 17 -5.88 18.36 -9.98
CA ASP A 17 -4.87 18.34 -8.91
C ASP A 17 -5.26 17.39 -7.77
N VAL A 18 -6.55 17.31 -7.44
CA VAL A 18 -7.06 16.32 -6.48
C VAL A 18 -6.81 14.90 -6.98
N GLN A 19 -7.09 14.64 -8.26
CA GLN A 19 -6.89 13.32 -8.85
C GLN A 19 -5.40 12.95 -8.89
N ARG A 20 -4.53 13.87 -9.31
CA ARG A 20 -3.07 13.66 -9.30
C ARG A 20 -2.56 13.42 -7.88
N ASN A 21 -3.02 14.18 -6.90
CA ASN A 21 -2.63 13.99 -5.50
C ASN A 21 -3.11 12.66 -4.94
N ARG A 22 -4.29 12.17 -5.33
CA ARG A 22 -4.78 10.84 -4.96
C ARG A 22 -3.90 9.74 -5.52
N LEU A 23 -3.52 9.83 -6.80
CA LEU A 23 -2.62 8.87 -7.42
C LEU A 23 -1.25 8.85 -6.72
N ILE A 24 -0.67 10.03 -6.47
CA ILE A 24 0.61 10.16 -5.76
C ILE A 24 0.50 9.64 -4.32
N SER A 25 -0.60 9.92 -3.61
CA SER A 25 -0.80 9.45 -2.24
C SER A 25 -1.02 7.94 -2.19
N SER A 26 -1.76 7.38 -3.15
CA SER A 26 -1.97 5.94 -3.27
C SER A 26 -0.66 5.21 -3.55
N ASP A 27 0.13 5.69 -4.52
CA ASP A 27 1.44 5.13 -4.86
C ASP A 27 2.39 5.18 -3.65
N ARG A 28 2.42 6.31 -2.96
CA ARG A 28 3.24 6.48 -1.76
C ARG A 28 2.82 5.54 -0.62
N VAL A 29 1.52 5.32 -0.40
CA VAL A 29 1.03 4.38 0.61
C VAL A 29 1.44 2.94 0.26
N ILE A 30 1.42 2.56 -1.03
CA ILE A 30 1.89 1.25 -1.48
C ILE A 30 3.39 1.10 -1.23
N VAL A 31 4.18 2.10 -1.59
CA VAL A 31 5.64 2.08 -1.42
C VAL A 31 6.03 2.06 0.06
N GLU A 32 5.43 2.91 0.92
CA GLU A 32 5.71 2.93 2.36
C GLU A 32 5.28 1.63 3.05
N ASN A 33 4.12 1.07 2.67
CA ASN A 33 3.67 -0.23 3.18
C ASN A 33 4.59 -1.38 2.72
N TYR A 34 5.08 -1.33 1.49
CA TYR A 34 6.04 -2.30 0.96
C TYR A 34 7.39 -2.21 1.67
N PHE A 35 8.01 -1.02 1.73
CA PHE A 35 9.30 -0.81 2.37
C PHE A 35 9.25 -1.13 3.86
N GLY A 36 8.16 -0.79 4.55
CA GLY A 36 7.93 -1.15 5.95
C GLY A 36 7.91 -2.67 6.17
N ARG A 37 7.21 -3.42 5.30
CA ARG A 37 7.16 -4.88 5.35
C ARG A 37 8.49 -5.53 5.02
N VAL A 38 9.19 -5.04 4.00
CA VAL A 38 10.55 -5.49 3.65
C VAL A 38 11.49 -5.25 4.83
N CYS A 39 11.44 -4.08 5.46
CA CYS A 39 12.28 -3.76 6.62
C CYS A 39 11.98 -4.67 7.83
N ALA A 40 10.71 -4.96 8.10
CA ALA A 40 10.33 -5.88 9.17
C ALA A 40 10.79 -7.32 8.89
N LEU A 41 10.58 -7.80 7.66
CA LEU A 41 11.01 -9.13 7.24
C LEU A 41 12.55 -9.23 7.21
N TRP A 42 13.23 -8.15 6.82
CA TRP A 42 14.68 -8.01 6.85
C TRP A 42 15.22 -8.17 8.28
N LYS A 43 14.63 -7.48 9.27
CA LYS A 43 15.01 -7.63 10.68
C LYS A 43 14.82 -9.06 11.19
N ALA A 44 13.69 -9.69 10.87
CA ALA A 44 13.43 -11.08 11.25
C ALA A 44 14.43 -12.04 10.59
N SER A 45 14.75 -11.84 9.32
CA SER A 45 15.70 -12.67 8.57
C SER A 45 17.12 -12.50 9.10
N TYR A 46 17.53 -11.27 9.41
CA TYR A 46 18.83 -10.95 9.99
C TYR A 46 19.05 -11.65 11.34
N ALA A 47 18.01 -11.74 12.15
CA ALA A 47 18.07 -12.41 13.45
C ALA A 47 18.21 -13.94 13.34
N THR A 48 17.86 -14.52 12.18
CA THR A 48 17.65 -15.98 12.06
C THR A 48 18.58 -16.67 11.07
N PHE A 49 19.15 -15.97 10.08
CA PHE A 49 19.91 -16.60 8.99
C PHE A 49 21.24 -15.90 8.65
N THR A 50 22.26 -16.69 8.31
CA THR A 50 23.51 -16.24 7.67
C THR A 50 23.30 -16.06 6.15
N TRP A 51 23.74 -14.93 5.62
CA TRP A 51 23.25 -14.34 4.37
C TRP A 51 23.81 -14.96 3.09
N SER A 52 22.93 -15.21 2.10
CA SER A 52 23.28 -15.46 0.70
C SER A 52 22.33 -14.67 -0.22
N GLU A 53 22.77 -14.33 -1.43
CA GLU A 53 21.98 -13.55 -2.42
C GLU A 53 20.61 -14.18 -2.73
N LYS A 54 20.52 -15.53 -2.71
CA LYS A 54 19.27 -16.27 -2.90
C LYS A 54 18.22 -15.94 -1.84
N ASN A 55 18.66 -15.63 -0.61
CA ASN A 55 17.76 -15.27 0.48
C ASN A 55 17.15 -13.88 0.28
N TYR A 56 17.89 -12.93 -0.30
CA TYR A 56 17.37 -11.60 -0.64
C TYR A 56 16.22 -11.69 -1.66
N CYS A 57 16.43 -12.42 -2.77
CA CYS A 57 15.40 -12.62 -3.78
C CYS A 57 14.16 -13.33 -3.20
N ALA A 58 14.34 -14.32 -2.33
CA ALA A 58 13.24 -15.03 -1.69
C ALA A 58 12.43 -14.11 -0.73
N ILE A 59 13.11 -13.30 0.08
CA ILE A 59 12.49 -12.31 0.99
C ILE A 59 11.70 -11.28 0.20
N GLN A 60 12.27 -10.75 -0.88
CA GLN A 60 11.63 -9.74 -1.72
C GLN A 60 10.38 -10.30 -2.40
N ARG A 61 10.47 -11.49 -3.01
CA ARG A 61 9.32 -12.16 -3.65
C ARG A 61 8.23 -12.50 -2.65
N THR A 62 8.59 -13.03 -1.48
CA THR A 62 7.64 -13.35 -0.40
C THR A 62 6.94 -12.09 0.10
N THR A 63 7.67 -10.98 0.28
CA THR A 63 7.07 -9.70 0.69
C THR A 63 6.09 -9.17 -0.35
N PHE A 64 6.42 -9.28 -1.63
CA PHE A 64 5.55 -8.85 -2.73
C PHE A 64 4.25 -9.69 -2.76
N ALA A 65 4.37 -11.01 -2.63
CA ALA A 65 3.23 -11.92 -2.58
C ALA A 65 2.31 -11.64 -1.38
N LEU A 66 2.88 -11.44 -0.19
CA LEU A 66 2.11 -11.13 1.03
C LEU A 66 1.43 -9.76 0.96
N THR A 67 2.09 -8.77 0.34
CA THR A 67 1.51 -7.44 0.14
C THR A 67 0.32 -7.50 -0.80
N ASN A 68 0.47 -8.17 -1.95
CA ASN A 68 -0.63 -8.36 -2.88
C ASN A 68 -1.78 -9.16 -2.26
N TYR A 69 -1.50 -10.23 -1.52
CA TYR A 69 -2.54 -10.99 -0.82
C TYR A 69 -3.31 -10.11 0.17
N HIS A 70 -2.62 -9.30 0.97
CA HIS A 70 -3.26 -8.42 1.94
C HIS A 70 -4.12 -7.35 1.27
N LEU A 71 -3.64 -6.73 0.20
CA LEU A 71 -4.40 -5.74 -0.57
C LEU A 71 -5.64 -6.37 -1.20
N ASN A 72 -5.51 -7.53 -1.85
CA ASN A 72 -6.64 -8.29 -2.38
C ASN A 72 -7.66 -8.66 -1.28
N ARG A 73 -7.19 -9.00 -0.08
CA ARG A 73 -8.08 -9.30 1.06
C ARG A 73 -8.82 -8.05 1.54
N GLN A 74 -8.15 -6.90 1.64
CA GLN A 74 -8.77 -5.64 2.01
C GLN A 74 -9.81 -5.18 0.97
N GLU A 75 -9.47 -5.31 -0.32
CA GLU A 75 -10.39 -5.01 -1.42
C GLU A 75 -11.64 -5.90 -1.37
N ARG A 76 -11.46 -7.21 -1.19
CA ARG A 76 -12.59 -8.14 -1.04
C ARG A 76 -13.45 -7.84 0.18
N ALA A 77 -12.83 -7.54 1.32
CA ALA A 77 -13.55 -7.16 2.53
C ALA A 77 -14.36 -5.87 2.35
N ALA A 78 -13.82 -4.88 1.62
CA ALA A 78 -14.54 -3.66 1.28
C ALA A 78 -15.74 -3.92 0.35
N LEU A 79 -15.59 -4.82 -0.63
CA LEU A 79 -16.68 -5.23 -1.52
C LEU A 79 -17.80 -5.97 -0.78
N ASP A 80 -17.45 -6.86 0.15
CA ASP A 80 -18.42 -7.62 0.94
C ASP A 80 -19.16 -6.71 1.92
N LEU A 81 -18.48 -5.74 2.53
CA LEU A 81 -19.13 -4.71 3.37
C LEU A 81 -20.09 -3.86 2.54
N GLY A 82 -19.73 -3.51 1.30
CA GLY A 82 -20.58 -2.78 0.35
C GLY A 82 -21.82 -3.56 -0.09
N ARG A 83 -21.70 -4.88 -0.29
CA ARG A 83 -22.88 -5.74 -0.54
C ARG A 83 -23.77 -5.86 0.69
N ALA A 84 -23.19 -6.04 1.87
CA ALA A 84 -23.94 -6.16 3.12
C ALA A 84 -24.70 -4.86 3.46
N THR A 85 -24.10 -3.70 3.20
CA THR A 85 -24.79 -2.40 3.37
C THR A 85 -25.88 -2.20 2.31
N ARG A 86 -25.63 -2.57 1.04
CA ARG A 86 -26.65 -2.48 -0.02
C ARG A 86 -27.84 -3.41 0.23
N SER A 87 -27.61 -4.63 0.75
CA SER A 87 -28.67 -5.58 1.10
C SER A 87 -29.47 -5.20 2.35
N ARG A 88 -29.01 -4.23 3.13
CA ARG A 88 -29.69 -3.73 4.34
C ARG A 88 -30.53 -2.48 4.07
N LEU A 89 -30.42 -1.94 2.85
CA LEU A 89 -31.14 -0.76 2.36
C LEU A 89 -32.29 -1.11 1.41
N TYR A 90 -32.57 -2.40 1.20
CA TYR A 90 -33.74 -2.93 0.48
C TYR A 90 -34.47 -3.93 1.36
#